data_AF-A0A965FZT3-F1
#
_entry.id   AF-A0A965FZT3-F1
#
_cell.length_a   1.000
_cell.length_b   1.000
_cell.length_c   1.000
_cell.angle_alpha   90.00
_cell.angle_beta   90.00
_cell.angle_gamma   90.00
#
_symmetry.space_group_name_H-M   'P 1'
#
loop_
_entity.id
_entity.type
_entity.pdbx_description
1 polymer ?
#
loop_
_entity_poly.entity_id
_entity_poly.type
_entity_poly.pdbx_seq_one_letter_code
_entity_poly.pdbx_strand_id
1 'polypeptide(L)'
;MRDEYLQEARKVIPDANILINVVSKRVKQLRATADYSVTPPKFNHLLGDVFEKLSPEDVALREIIEGRITWEFRPEDRLPT
;
A
#
# COMPACT_ATOMS: atom_id res chain seq x y z
N MET A 1 0.47 -8.79 -8.12
CA MET A 1 -0.49 -8.42 -7.06
C MET A 1 -1.27 -9.67 -6.70
N ARG A 2 -1.21 -10.12 -5.45
CA ARG A 2 -1.97 -11.29 -4.99
C ARG A 2 -3.39 -10.85 -4.62
N ASP A 3 -4.42 -11.49 -5.18
CA ASP A 3 -5.83 -11.16 -4.93
C ASP A 3 -6.22 -11.20 -3.45
N GLU A 4 -5.54 -12.04 -2.66
CA GLU A 4 -5.74 -12.18 -1.21
C GLU A 4 -5.50 -10.86 -0.46
N TYR A 5 -4.44 -10.11 -0.81
CA TYR A 5 -4.15 -8.83 -0.16
C TYR A 5 -5.18 -7.76 -0.53
N LEU A 6 -5.74 -7.83 -1.73
CA LEU A 6 -6.81 -6.92 -2.13
C LEU A 6 -8.09 -7.18 -1.32
N GLN A 7 -8.42 -8.44 -1.08
CA GLN A 7 -9.58 -8.81 -0.27
C GLN A 7 -9.44 -8.35 1.18
N GLU A 8 -8.28 -8.58 1.80
CA GLU A 8 -8.02 -8.13 3.18
C GLU A 8 -7.98 -6.60 3.29
N ALA A 9 -7.31 -5.90 2.35
CA ALA A 9 -7.27 -4.44 2.35
C ALA A 9 -8.66 -3.82 2.20
N ARG A 10 -9.57 -4.49 1.48
CA ARG A 10 -10.95 -4.05 1.30
C ARG A 10 -11.82 -4.20 2.55
N LYS A 11 -11.40 -5.00 3.54
CA LYS A 11 -12.02 -5.02 4.88
C LYS A 11 -11.66 -3.78 5.69
N VAL A 12 -10.47 -3.20 5.45
CA VAL A 12 -10.01 -1.98 6.10
C VAL A 12 -10.52 -0.72 5.39
N ILE A 13 -10.48 -0.72 4.05
CA ILE A 13 -10.97 0.36 3.19
C ILE A 13 -12.05 -0.20 2.26
N PRO A 14 -13.34 -0.10 2.62
CA PRO A 14 -14.42 -0.69 1.84
C PRO A 14 -14.62 0.00 0.48
N ASP A 15 -14.32 1.30 0.40
CA ASP A 15 -14.44 2.07 -0.84
C ASP A 15 -13.24 1.81 -1.76
N ALA A 16 -13.53 1.28 -2.96
CA ALA A 16 -12.50 0.93 -3.94
C ALA A 16 -11.75 2.15 -4.49
N ASN A 17 -12.42 3.31 -4.62
CA ASN A 17 -11.79 4.54 -5.11
C ASN A 17 -10.81 5.10 -4.08
N ILE A 18 -11.16 5.03 -2.79
CA ILE A 18 -10.24 5.41 -1.72
C ILE A 18 -9.07 4.43 -1.65
N LEU A 19 -9.34 3.13 -1.73
CA LEU A 19 -8.29 2.10 -1.67
C LEU A 19 -7.27 2.28 -2.78
N ILE A 20 -7.70 2.47 -4.04
CA ILE A 20 -6.78 2.67 -5.17
C ILE A 20 -5.98 3.97 -5.02
N ASN A 21 -6.59 5.05 -4.51
CA ASN A 21 -5.89 6.31 -4.27
C ASN A 21 -4.83 6.20 -3.18
N VAL A 22 -5.15 5.52 -2.08
CA VAL A 22 -4.22 5.28 -0.96
C VAL A 22 -3.06 4.39 -1.40
N VAL A 23 -3.35 3.28 -2.08
CA VAL A 23 -2.33 2.38 -2.64
C VAL A 23 -1.45 3.14 -3.63
N SER A 24 -2.03 3.89 -4.56
CA SER A 24 -1.27 4.65 -5.56
C SER A 24 -0.36 5.72 -4.93
N LYS A 25 -0.86 6.45 -3.93
CA LYS A 25 -0.07 7.44 -3.18
C LYS A 25 1.08 6.77 -2.44
N ARG A 26 0.84 5.61 -1.82
CA ARG A 26 1.87 4.88 -1.10
C ARG A 26 2.93 4.28 -2.04
N VAL A 27 2.50 3.68 -3.16
CA VAL A 27 3.41 3.17 -4.19
C VAL A 27 4.29 4.29 -4.73
N LYS A 28 3.74 5.49 -4.97
CA LYS A 28 4.52 6.67 -5.37
C LYS A 28 5.55 7.08 -4.32
N GLN A 29 5.18 7.09 -3.04
CA GLN A 29 6.12 7.35 -1.95
C GLN A 29 7.23 6.30 -1.91
N LEU A 30 6.88 5.02 -1.96
CA LEU A 30 7.85 3.92 -1.95
C LEU A 30 8.82 4.04 -3.12
N ARG A 31 8.32 4.35 -4.33
CA ARG A 31 9.15 4.58 -5.52
C ARG A 31 10.04 5.82 -5.38
N ALA A 32 9.51 6.94 -4.88
CA ALA A 32 10.26 8.18 -4.69
C ALA A 32 11.30 8.09 -3.55
N THR A 33 11.06 7.25 -2.54
CA THR A 33 12.06 6.94 -1.50
C THR A 33 13.02 5.83 -1.91
N ALA A 34 12.70 5.10 -2.99
CA ALA A 34 13.54 4.04 -3.56
C ALA A 34 14.53 4.57 -4.60
N ASP A 35 14.64 5.89 -4.77
CA ASP A 35 15.76 6.53 -5.48
C ASP A 35 17.08 6.19 -4.76
N TYR A 36 17.74 5.14 -5.26
CA TYR A 36 19.16 4.78 -5.18
C TYR A 36 19.78 4.73 -3.77
N SER A 37 20.03 3.53 -3.23
CA SER A 37 20.91 3.24 -2.07
C SER A 37 20.33 3.21 -0.65
N VAL A 38 19.02 3.18 -0.44
CA VAL A 38 18.49 2.94 0.92
C VAL A 38 17.59 1.72 0.92
N THR A 39 18.11 0.67 1.54
CA THR A 39 17.45 -0.53 2.09
C THR A 39 15.92 -0.50 1.94
N PRO A 40 15.29 -1.44 1.22
CA PRO A 40 13.83 -1.54 1.19
C PRO A 40 13.30 -1.51 2.64
N PRO A 41 12.16 -0.86 2.91
CA PRO A 41 11.58 -0.83 4.25
C PRO A 41 11.57 -2.26 4.79
N LYS A 42 12.03 -2.44 6.04
CA LYS A 42 12.27 -3.71 6.74
C LYS A 42 11.01 -4.60 6.81
N PHE A 43 10.55 -5.08 5.67
CA PHE A 43 9.70 -6.25 5.52
C PHE A 43 10.62 -7.37 5.06
N ASN A 44 11.56 -7.70 5.93
CA ASN A 44 12.50 -8.79 5.73
C ASN A 44 11.73 -10.09 6.00
N HIS A 45 11.00 -10.59 5.00
CA HIS A 45 10.47 -11.94 5.08
C HIS A 45 11.62 -12.88 4.72
N LEU A 46 12.31 -13.35 5.76
CA LEU A 46 13.37 -14.35 5.66
C LEU A 46 12.75 -15.68 5.22
N LEU A 47 12.55 -15.87 3.92
CA LEU A 47 12.48 -17.20 3.32
C LEU A 47 13.59 -17.26 2.26
N GLY A 48 14.45 -18.27 2.39
CA GLY A 48 15.82 -18.32 1.88
C GLY A 48 16.01 -17.91 0.42
N ASP A 49 17.15 -17.25 0.18
CA ASP A 49 17.89 -17.04 -1.08
C ASP A 49 17.14 -16.71 -2.39
N VAL A 50 15.83 -16.48 -2.35
CA VAL A 50 15.06 -15.92 -3.45
C VAL A 50 14.70 -14.50 -3.03
N PHE A 51 15.42 -13.52 -3.61
CA PHE A 51 15.04 -12.11 -3.55
C PHE A 51 13.71 -11.91 -4.29
N GLU A 52 12.60 -12.37 -3.71
CA GLU A 52 11.27 -11.91 -4.09
C GLU A 52 11.17 -10.45 -3.64
N LYS A 53 11.64 -9.54 -4.49
CA LYS A 53 11.36 -8.11 -4.35
C LYS A 53 9.85 -7.97 -4.36
N LEU A 54 9.24 -7.86 -3.17
CA LEU A 54 7.83 -7.53 -3.05
C LEU A 54 7.58 -6.27 -3.89
N SER A 55 6.59 -6.33 -4.79
CA SER A 55 6.20 -5.14 -5.53
C SER A 55 5.78 -4.06 -4.53
N PRO A 56 6.05 -2.76 -4.82
CA PRO A 56 5.60 -1.68 -3.95
C PRO A 56 4.08 -1.69 -3.74
N GLU A 57 3.33 -2.30 -4.65
CA GLU A 57 1.89 -2.57 -4.55
C GLU A 57 1.57 -3.53 -3.40
N ASP A 58 2.30 -4.65 -3.31
CA ASP A 58 2.10 -5.64 -2.24
C ASP A 58 2.53 -5.08 -0.88
N VAL A 59 3.58 -4.26 -0.83
CA VAL A 59 3.99 -3.54 0.39
C VAL A 59 2.90 -2.56 0.83
N ALA A 60 2.37 -1.75 -0.08
CA ALA A 60 1.32 -0.78 0.22
C ALA A 60 0.03 -1.45 0.73
N LEU A 61 -0.41 -2.51 0.07
CA LEU A 61 -1.58 -3.28 0.50
C LEU A 61 -1.39 -3.86 1.90
N ARG A 62 -0.20 -4.40 2.18
CA ARG A 62 0.11 -4.99 3.49
C ARG A 62 0.16 -3.94 4.61
N GLU A 63 0.69 -2.75 4.33
CA GLU A 63 0.66 -1.64 5.29
C GLU A 63 -0.77 -1.15 5.59
N ILE A 64 -1.68 -1.23 4.62
CA ILE A 64 -3.11 -0.95 4.82
C ILE A 64 -3.74 -2.03 5.71
N ILE A 65 -3.48 -3.31 5.44
CA ILE A 65 -3.99 -4.43 6.25
C ILE A 65 -3.46 -4.36 7.69
N GLU A 66 -2.19 -4.02 7.87
CA GLU A 66 -1.56 -3.83 9.19
C GLU A 66 -2.02 -2.53 9.90
N GLY A 67 -2.83 -1.68 9.26
CA GLY A 67 -3.31 -0.43 9.84
C GLY A 67 -2.23 0.63 10.03
N ARG A 68 -1.08 0.49 9.35
CA ARG A 68 0.04 1.47 9.41
C ARG A 68 -0.23 2.73 8.59
N ILE A 69 -1.16 2.66 7.64
CA ILE A 69 -1.56 3.79 6.79
C ILE A 69 -2.93 4.27 7.22
N THR A 70 -2.98 5.48 7.78
CA THR A 70 -4.22 6.19 8.05
C THR A 70 -4.72 6.82 6.76
N TRP A 71 -5.98 6.55 6.41
CA TRP A 71 -6.69 7.23 5.33
C TRP A 71 -7.78 8.11 5.97
N GLU A 72 -7.86 9.36 5.55
CA GLU A 72 -8.90 10.29 6.00
C GLU A 72 -9.77 10.68 4.81
N PHE A 73 -11.08 10.66 5.00
CA PHE A 73 -12.02 11.19 4.03
C PHE A 73 -11.95 12.71 4.07
N ARG A 74 -11.29 13.33 3.10
CA ARG A 74 -11.36 14.79 3.02
C ARG A 74 -12.78 15.19 2.59
N PRO A 75 -13.46 16.06 3.35
CA PRO A 75 -14.84 16.46 3.05
C PRO A 75 -14.98 17.21 1.72
N GLU A 76 -13.88 17.71 1.14
CA GLU A 76 -13.83 18.42 -0.14
C GLU A 76 -14.13 17.56 -1.39
N ASP A 77 -14.13 16.22 -1.27
CA ASP A 77 -14.50 15.29 -2.36
C ASP A 77 -16.00 14.95 -2.38
N ARG A 78 -16.81 15.47 -1.43
CA ARG A 78 -18.27 15.42 -1.58
C ARG A 78 -18.67 16.45 -2.63
N LEU A 79 -19.01 15.98 -3.82
CA LEU A 79 -19.65 16.81 -4.85
C LEU A 79 -20.77 17.63 -4.18
N PRO A 80 -20.83 18.96 -4.41
CA PRO A 80 -21.94 19.76 -3.89
C PRO A 80 -23.24 19.21 -4.47
N THR A 81 -24.15 18.79 -3.58
CA THR A 81 -25.55 18.43 -3.89
C THR A 81 -26.35 19.62 -4.35
#